data_AF-A0A2H9RM72-F1
#
_entry.id   AF-A0A2H9RM72-F1
#
_cell.length_a   1.000
_cell.length_b   1.000
_cell.length_c   1.000
_cell.angle_alpha   90.00
_cell.angle_beta   90.00
_cell.angle_gamma   90.00
#
_symmetry.space_group_name_H-M   'P 1'
#
loop_
_entity.id
_entity.type
_entity.pdbx_description
1 polymer ?
#
loop_
_entity_poly.entity_id
_entity_poly.type
_entity_poly.pdbx_seq_one_letter_code
_entity_poly.pdbx_strand_id
1 'polypeptide(L)' 'MSMKLKKCVNCSEYTLKEICKKCGKKTSEAHYKFINLKPFQKK' A
#
# COMPACT_ATOMS: atom_id res chain seq x y z
N MET A 1 -14.74 7.74 11.84
CA MET A 1 -13.33 7.66 11.37
C MET A 1 -13.22 6.58 10.30
N SER A 2 -12.67 6.89 9.12
CA SER A 2 -12.32 5.91 8.09
C SER A 2 -10.90 5.38 8.31
N MET A 3 -10.75 4.06 8.51
CA MET A 3 -9.43 3.42 8.60
C MET A 3 -8.83 3.27 7.20
N LYS A 4 -7.69 3.90 6.97
CA LYS A 4 -6.92 3.72 5.73
C LYS A 4 -6.06 2.46 5.80
N LEU A 5 -5.94 1.77 4.67
CA LEU A 5 -5.04 0.62 4.55
C LEU A 5 -3.58 1.10 4.66
N LYS A 6 -2.80 0.45 5.52
CA LYS A 6 -1.36 0.70 5.69
C LYS A 6 -0.59 -0.53 5.21
N LYS A 7 0.66 -0.32 4.80
CA LYS A 7 1.59 -1.37 4.39
C LYS A 7 2.89 -1.22 5.18
N CYS A 8 3.40 -2.33 5.67
CA CYS A 8 4.72 -2.37 6.28
C CYS A 8 5.80 -2.21 5.19
N VAL A 9 6.69 -1.24 5.35
CA VAL A 9 7.79 -0.99 4.40
C VAL A 9 8.80 -2.16 4.37
N ASN A 10 8.92 -2.90 5.48
CA ASN A 10 9.89 -3.98 5.62
C ASN A 10 9.35 -5.35 5.20
N CYS A 11 8.12 -5.69 5.65
CA CYS A 11 7.52 -7.00 5.40
C CYS A 11 6.59 -7.03 4.18
N SER A 12 6.29 -5.87 3.59
CA SER A 12 5.22 -5.71 2.59
C SER A 12 3.84 -6.21 3.03
N GLU A 13 3.65 -6.47 4.32
CA GLU A 13 2.39 -6.93 4.89
C GLU A 13 1.42 -5.76 5.06
N TYR A 14 0.17 -5.99 4.67
CA TYR A 14 -0.91 -5.01 4.79
C TYR A 14 -1.55 -5.10 6.17
N THR A 15 -1.87 -3.94 6.75
CA THR A 15 -2.52 -3.85 8.05
C THR A 15 -3.27 -2.53 8.19
N LEU A 16 -4.21 -2.47 9.13
CA LEU A 16 -4.89 -1.22 9.54
C LEU A 16 -4.23 -0.59 10.77
N LYS A 17 -3.29 -1.29 11.41
CA LYS A 17 -2.56 -0.82 12.58
C LYS A 17 -1.37 0.04 12.18
N GLU A 18 -0.89 0.88 13.09
CA GLU A 18 0.30 1.70 12.83
C GLU A 18 1.61 0.91 12.92
N ILE A 19 1.56 -0.24 13.58
CA ILE A 19 2.71 -1.11 13.84
C ILE A 19 2.45 -2.47 13.19
N CYS A 20 3.44 -2.95 12.42
CA CYS A 20 3.41 -4.25 11.80
C CYS A 20 3.53 -5.36 12.86
N LYS A 21 2.60 -6.32 12.84
CA LYS A 21 2.62 -7.45 13.78
C LYS A 21 3.81 -8.39 13.60
N LYS A 22 4.34 -8.52 12.37
CA LYS A 22 5.48 -9.41 12.08
C LYS A 22 6.83 -8.86 12.53
N CYS A 23 7.11 -7.59 12.25
CA CYS A 23 8.43 -7.02 12.48
C CYS A 23 8.48 -5.87 13.50
N GLY A 24 7.33 -5.46 14.05
CA GLY A 24 7.26 -4.36 15.02
C GLY A 24 7.59 -2.97 14.46
N LYS A 25 7.88 -2.84 13.15
CA LYS A 25 8.16 -1.54 12.52
C LYS A 25 6.88 -0.79 12.18
N LYS A 26 6.98 0.54 12.07
CA LYS A 26 5.88 1.40 11.64
C LYS A 26 5.44 1.07 10.21
N THR A 27 4.14 1.16 9.97
CA THR A 27 3.53 0.96 8.65
C THR A 27 3.16 2.30 8.02
N SER A 28 3.33 2.40 6.71
CA SER A 28 3.04 3.61 5.93
C SER A 28 1.73 3.46 5.18
N GLU A 29 1.11 4.56 4.77
CA GLU A 29 -0.14 4.52 4.00
C GLU A 29 0.05 3.73 2.69
N ALA A 30 -0.84 2.78 2.41
CA ALA A 30 -0.79 1.97 1.21
C ALA A 30 -1.43 2.76 0.05
N HIS A 31 -0.66 3.64 -0.58
CA HIS A 31 -1.11 4.37 -1.75
C HIS A 31 -1.06 3.46 -2.98
N TYR A 32 -2.17 3.35 -3.71
CA TYR A 32 -2.19 2.69 -5.01
C TYR A 32 -1.83 3.72 -6.08
N LYS A 33 -0.94 3.33 -7.00
CA LYS A 33 -0.64 4.17 -8.17
C LYS A 33 -1.67 3.82 -9.23
N PHE A 34 -2.57 4.73 -9.55
CA PHE A 34 -3.40 4.59 -10.75
C PHE A 34 -2.46 4.56 -11.96
N ILE A 35 -2.32 3.40 -12.59
CA ILE A 35 -1.60 3.27 -13.84
C ILE A 35 -2.55 3.79 -14.91
N ASN A 36 -2.28 4.98 -15.42
CA ASN A 36 -3.02 5.49 -16.57
C ASN A 36 -2.57 4.72 -17.80
N LEU A 37 -3.26 3.61 -18.10
CA LEU A 37 -3.04 2.83 -19.30
C LEU A 37 -3.49 3.70 -20.48
N LYS A 38 -2.52 4.34 -21.15
CA LYS A 38 -2.81 4.95 -22.46
C LYS A 38 -3.38 3.85 -23.36
N PRO A 39 -4.42 4.12 -24.15
CA PRO A 39 -4.92 3.13 -25.10
C PRO A 39 -3.75 2.71 -26.00
N PHE A 40 -3.43 1.42 -25.98
CA PHE A 40 -2.42 0.84 -26.84
C PHE A 40 -2.93 0.94 -28.28
N GLN A 41 -2.53 2.00 -28.98
CA GLN A 41 -2.79 2.17 -30.41
C GLN A 41 -1.88 1.17 -31.14
N LYS A 42 -2.44 0.02 -31.56
CA LYS A 42 -1.77 -0.86 -32.52
C LYS A 42 -1.62 -0.08 -33.84
N LYS A 43 -0.37 0.09 -34.28
CA LYS A 43 -0.02 0.55 -35.62
C LYS A 43 -0.02 -0.62 -36.60
#